data_AF-A0A8J6GUH5-F1
#
_entry.id   AF-A0A8J6GUH5-F1
#
_cell.length_a   1.000
_cell.length_b   1.000
_cell.length_c   1.000
_cell.angle_alpha   90.00
_cell.angle_beta   90.00
_cell.angle_gamma   90.00
#
_symmetry.space_group_name_H-M   'P 1'
#
loop_
_entity.id
_entity.type
_entity.pdbx_description
1 polymer ?
#
loop_
_entity_poly.entity_id
_entity_poly.type
_entity_poly.pdbx_seq_one_letter_code
_entity_poly.pdbx_strand_id
1 'polypeptide(L)'
;MSSPPGRRVRVSSPGTSRQGSDAREEVRRRLKDLIEANRVMIFSKSYCPLSTRVKELFSSLGVDYNILELDQVEDGANVQEVLTEISNQKTVPNIFVNKVHVGGCDRTFQAHHNGLLQKLLQEDLAHDFDLIIIGGGSGGLSCAKEAANLGKKVMVLDFVVPSPQGSSWGLGGTCVNVGCIPKKLMHQAALLGQALQDSRKFGWEYNQQVKHNWEVMTEAIQNHISSLNWGYRLTLREKGVAYVNAYGEFVELHKIKATNKKGQETFYTASKFVIATGERPRYLGLQGDKEYCITSDDLFSLPYCPGRTLVIGSSYVGLECAGFLAGLGLDVTVMVRSVLLRGFDQEMAEKVLLAIGRDSCTRKIGLEKIGVKINEKNGKIPVNDVEQTNVPHVYAIGDILEVKPELTPVAIQAGKLLARRLFGASLEKCDYVNIPTTVFTPLEYGCCGLSEEKAIEVYKKENLEVYHTLFWPLEWTVAGRDNNTCYAKIICNKFDNERVVGFHLLGPNAGEITQGFAAAMKCGLTKQLLNDTIGIHPTCGEVFTTLEITKSSGLEITQKGC
;
A
#
# COMPACT_ATOMS: atom_id res chain seq x y z
N MET A 1 4.25 50.92 27.32
CA MET A 1 5.20 49.86 26.91
C MET A 1 5.21 49.83 25.39
N SER A 2 6.36 49.68 24.74
CA SER A 2 6.46 49.64 23.27
C SER A 2 6.11 48.25 22.73
N SER A 3 5.20 48.17 21.75
CA SER A 3 4.87 46.94 21.04
C SER A 3 6.11 46.35 20.32
N PRO A 4 6.22 45.02 20.17
CA PRO A 4 7.34 44.41 19.48
C PRO A 4 7.34 44.78 17.98
N PRO A 5 8.49 45.13 17.38
CA PRO A 5 8.59 45.41 15.95
C PRO A 5 8.56 44.12 15.12
N GLY A 6 7.67 44.06 14.12
CA GLY A 6 7.57 42.92 13.20
C GLY A 6 8.88 42.61 12.46
N ARG A 7 9.19 41.33 12.27
CA ARG A 7 10.48 40.88 11.72
C ARG A 7 10.54 41.13 10.21
N ARG A 8 11.48 41.98 9.78
CA ARG A 8 11.80 42.17 8.36
C ARG A 8 12.58 40.97 7.83
N VAL A 9 12.10 40.37 6.75
CA VAL A 9 12.80 39.28 6.05
C VAL A 9 13.66 39.88 4.93
N ARG A 10 14.87 39.33 4.73
CA ARG A 10 15.73 39.65 3.57
C ARG A 10 15.68 38.52 2.55
N VAL A 11 15.75 38.86 1.27
CA VAL A 11 15.97 37.92 0.17
C VAL A 11 17.34 38.25 -0.44
N SER A 12 18.21 37.25 -0.60
CA SER A 12 19.52 37.40 -1.23
C SER A 12 19.46 37.17 -2.74
N SER A 13 20.22 37.95 -3.50
CA SER A 13 20.30 37.90 -4.96
C SER A 13 20.86 36.55 -5.45
N PRO A 14 20.34 35.97 -6.56
CA PRO A 14 21.03 34.90 -7.28
C PRO A 14 22.32 35.43 -7.94
N GLY A 15 23.36 34.60 -7.99
CA GLY A 15 24.58 34.92 -8.75
C GLY A 15 24.29 35.08 -10.26
N THR A 16 24.93 36.06 -10.89
CA THR A 16 24.62 36.55 -12.25
C THR A 16 25.08 35.62 -13.38
N SER A 17 24.32 34.54 -13.68
CA SER A 17 24.48 33.78 -14.94
C SER A 17 23.36 32.74 -15.23
N ARG A 18 22.07 33.08 -15.20
CA ARG A 18 20.97 32.14 -15.54
C ARG A 18 19.87 32.75 -16.40
N GLN A 19 19.18 31.89 -17.16
CA GLN A 19 18.14 32.27 -18.13
C GLN A 19 16.82 32.64 -17.43
N GLY A 20 15.98 33.44 -18.10
CA GLY A 20 14.83 34.13 -17.48
C GLY A 20 13.71 33.23 -16.95
N SER A 21 13.57 31.99 -17.43
CA SER A 21 12.60 31.01 -16.91
C SER A 21 12.94 30.58 -15.47
N ASP A 22 14.19 30.15 -15.27
CA ASP A 22 14.65 29.55 -14.01
C ASP A 22 14.66 30.58 -12.88
N ALA A 23 15.01 31.83 -13.20
CA ALA A 23 14.96 32.95 -12.25
C ALA A 23 13.54 33.21 -11.72
N ARG A 24 12.51 33.05 -12.57
CA ARG A 24 11.11 33.35 -12.22
C ARG A 24 10.47 32.24 -11.40
N GLU A 25 10.80 30.96 -11.68
CA GLU A 25 10.43 29.84 -10.80
C GLU A 25 11.18 29.86 -9.46
N GLU A 26 12.44 30.30 -9.42
CA GLU A 26 13.18 30.48 -8.16
C GLU A 26 12.54 31.56 -7.26
N VAL A 27 12.09 32.67 -7.84
CA VAL A 27 11.29 33.69 -7.11
C VAL A 27 9.95 33.09 -6.64
N ARG A 28 9.25 32.33 -7.49
CA ARG A 28 7.98 31.67 -7.15
C ARG A 28 8.13 30.68 -5.99
N ARG A 29 9.22 29.90 -5.98
CA ARG A 29 9.59 28.96 -4.90
C ARG A 29 9.78 29.71 -3.59
N ARG A 30 10.68 30.71 -3.57
CA ARG A 30 10.97 31.54 -2.38
C ARG A 30 9.73 32.22 -1.81
N LEU A 31 8.82 32.71 -2.66
CA LEU A 31 7.57 33.31 -2.21
C LEU A 31 6.66 32.28 -1.52
N LYS A 32 6.57 31.05 -2.03
CA LYS A 32 5.86 29.95 -1.36
C LYS A 32 6.53 29.59 -0.04
N ASP A 33 7.86 29.42 -0.01
CA ASP A 33 8.62 29.11 1.21
C ASP A 33 8.34 30.14 2.32
N LEU A 34 8.27 31.43 1.97
CA LEU A 34 7.93 32.51 2.90
C LEU A 34 6.45 32.50 3.35
N ILE A 35 5.51 32.10 2.50
CA ILE A 35 4.10 31.94 2.86
C ILE A 35 3.90 30.69 3.75
N GLU A 36 4.71 29.65 3.55
CA GLU A 36 4.60 28.40 4.29
C GLU A 36 5.31 28.39 5.64
N ALA A 37 6.41 29.14 5.78
CA ALA A 37 7.21 29.19 7.01
C ALA A 37 6.73 30.22 8.05
N ASN A 38 5.78 31.10 7.72
CA ASN A 38 5.36 32.21 8.58
C ASN A 38 3.83 32.23 8.81
N ARG A 39 3.42 32.19 10.09
CA ARG A 39 2.00 32.22 10.52
C ARG A 39 1.24 33.43 9.98
N VAL A 40 1.88 34.59 9.92
CA VAL A 40 1.39 35.79 9.22
C VAL A 40 2.51 36.35 8.36
N MET A 41 2.27 36.44 7.05
CA MET A 41 3.21 36.99 6.08
C MET A 41 2.57 38.18 5.34
N ILE A 42 3.24 39.33 5.39
CA ILE A 42 2.78 40.59 4.81
C ILE A 42 3.76 41.04 3.73
N PHE A 43 3.32 41.01 2.47
CA PHE A 43 4.03 41.65 1.36
C PHE A 43 3.57 43.11 1.25
N SER A 44 4.51 44.02 1.23
CA SER A 44 4.31 45.44 1.55
C SER A 44 5.20 46.34 0.68
N LYS A 45 5.01 47.66 0.76
CA LYS A 45 6.05 48.64 0.41
C LYS A 45 6.20 49.63 1.55
N SER A 46 7.41 50.08 1.85
CA SER A 46 7.73 50.77 3.10
C SER A 46 7.05 52.14 3.24
N TYR A 47 6.67 52.76 2.11
CA TYR A 47 5.92 54.00 2.02
C TYR A 47 4.38 53.82 1.96
N CYS A 48 3.85 52.60 2.03
CA CYS A 48 2.42 52.34 1.84
C CYS A 48 1.60 52.53 3.14
N PRO A 49 0.70 53.53 3.24
CA PRO A 49 -0.06 53.78 4.46
C PRO A 49 -1.09 52.67 4.77
N LEU A 50 -1.58 51.97 3.75
CA LEU A 50 -2.46 50.80 3.93
C LEU A 50 -1.72 49.62 4.55
N SER A 51 -0.42 49.45 4.25
CA SER A 51 0.43 48.47 4.92
C SER A 51 0.62 48.79 6.40
N THR A 52 0.78 50.07 6.76
CA THR A 52 0.91 50.52 8.16
C THR A 52 -0.33 50.15 8.98
N ARG A 53 -1.53 50.48 8.48
CA ARG A 53 -2.81 50.14 9.17
C ARG A 53 -2.98 48.64 9.44
N VAL A 54 -2.48 47.78 8.55
CA VAL A 54 -2.56 46.32 8.74
C VAL A 54 -1.50 45.81 9.73
N LYS A 55 -0.29 46.39 9.72
CA LYS A 55 0.76 46.10 10.72
C LYS A 55 0.28 46.49 12.12
N GLU A 56 -0.34 47.65 12.25
CA GLU A 56 -0.99 48.14 13.48
C GLU A 56 -2.10 47.19 13.95
N LEU A 57 -2.95 46.71 13.03
CA LEU A 57 -3.99 45.72 13.36
C LEU A 57 -3.41 44.44 13.98
N PHE A 58 -2.45 43.78 13.33
CA PHE A 58 -1.86 42.55 13.88
C PHE A 58 -1.09 42.81 15.19
N SER A 59 -0.40 43.95 15.32
CA SER A 59 0.22 44.37 16.59
C SER A 59 -0.81 44.59 17.71
N SER A 60 -2.00 45.13 17.40
CA SER A 60 -3.08 45.31 18.38
C SER A 60 -3.75 44.01 18.80
N LEU A 61 -3.67 42.97 17.96
CA LEU A 61 -4.14 41.62 18.24
C LEU A 61 -3.10 40.76 19.00
N GLY A 62 -1.91 41.30 19.29
CA GLY A 62 -0.83 40.54 19.94
C GLY A 62 -0.24 39.43 19.07
N VAL A 63 -0.34 39.56 17.74
CA VAL A 63 0.10 38.54 16.78
C VAL A 63 1.43 38.96 16.15
N ASP A 64 2.44 38.09 16.25
CA ASP A 64 3.70 38.26 15.51
C ASP A 64 3.50 38.09 14.00
N TYR A 65 4.14 38.94 13.21
CA TYR A 65 4.10 38.92 11.75
C TYR A 65 5.45 39.20 11.11
N ASN A 66 5.63 38.64 9.92
CA ASN A 66 6.81 38.83 9.08
C ASN A 66 6.47 39.75 7.89
N ILE A 67 7.42 40.59 7.49
CA ILE A 67 7.25 41.53 6.37
C ILE A 67 8.34 41.32 5.32
N LEU A 68 7.94 41.36 4.04
CA LEU A 68 8.82 41.67 2.92
C LEU A 68 8.38 43.00 2.30
N GLU A 69 9.24 44.02 2.40
CA GLU A 69 9.04 45.34 1.78
C GLU A 69 9.59 45.29 0.35
N LEU A 70 8.71 45.22 -0.65
CA LEU A 70 9.06 44.97 -2.05
C LEU A 70 9.87 46.12 -2.67
N ASP A 71 9.79 47.33 -2.13
CA ASP A 71 10.62 48.49 -2.49
C ASP A 71 12.03 48.44 -1.87
N GLN A 72 12.33 47.44 -1.04
CA GLN A 72 13.64 47.21 -0.41
C GLN A 72 14.29 45.89 -0.90
N VAL A 73 13.82 45.36 -2.04
CA VAL A 73 14.33 44.16 -2.72
C VAL A 73 14.84 44.56 -4.11
N GLU A 74 16.03 44.08 -4.48
CA GLU A 74 16.73 44.46 -5.73
C GLU A 74 15.90 44.20 -7.00
N ASP A 75 15.07 43.16 -7.01
CA ASP A 75 14.12 42.83 -8.09
C ASP A 75 12.65 42.86 -7.61
N GLY A 76 12.30 43.92 -6.87
CA GLY A 76 10.96 44.09 -6.28
C GLY A 76 9.80 44.10 -7.28
N ALA A 77 10.05 44.39 -8.56
CA ALA A 77 9.05 44.42 -9.62
C ALA A 77 8.64 42.99 -10.04
N ASN A 78 9.60 42.15 -10.40
CA ASN A 78 9.37 40.74 -10.74
C ASN A 78 8.76 39.97 -9.56
N VAL A 79 9.23 40.25 -8.33
CA VAL A 79 8.62 39.68 -7.11
C VAL A 79 7.15 40.10 -6.97
N GLN A 80 6.78 41.34 -7.32
CA GLN A 80 5.37 41.77 -7.32
C GLN A 80 4.54 41.11 -8.43
N GLU A 81 5.12 40.84 -9.60
CA GLU A 81 4.44 40.07 -10.67
C GLU A 81 4.19 38.62 -10.25
N VAL A 82 5.22 37.90 -9.79
CA VAL A 82 5.08 36.49 -9.39
C VAL A 82 4.17 36.36 -8.16
N LEU A 83 4.18 37.32 -7.24
CA LEU A 83 3.20 37.39 -6.14
C LEU A 83 1.77 37.62 -6.65
N THR A 84 1.60 38.44 -7.71
CA THR A 84 0.30 38.61 -8.38
C THR A 84 -0.20 37.29 -8.97
N GLU A 85 0.69 36.50 -9.59
CA GLU A 85 0.34 35.17 -10.12
C GLU A 85 -0.07 34.18 -9.02
N ILE A 86 0.57 34.25 -7.84
CA ILE A 86 0.26 33.39 -6.69
C ILE A 86 -1.08 33.77 -6.04
N SER A 87 -1.37 35.06 -5.87
CA SER A 87 -2.48 35.53 -5.03
C SER A 87 -3.66 36.16 -5.78
N ASN A 88 -3.50 36.39 -7.09
CA ASN A 88 -4.40 37.16 -7.95
C ASN A 88 -4.66 38.61 -7.44
N GLN A 89 -3.69 39.21 -6.74
CA GLN A 89 -3.76 40.59 -6.25
C GLN A 89 -2.51 41.41 -6.62
N LYS A 90 -2.71 42.43 -7.46
CA LYS A 90 -1.67 43.37 -7.92
C LYS A 90 -1.23 44.40 -6.88
N THR A 91 -2.05 44.64 -5.85
CA THR A 91 -1.88 45.72 -4.87
C THR A 91 -1.22 45.24 -3.57
N VAL A 92 -0.49 46.16 -2.92
CA VAL A 92 0.02 46.01 -1.54
C VAL A 92 -0.85 46.82 -0.56
N PRO A 93 -0.94 46.42 0.72
CA PRO A 93 -0.41 45.17 1.28
C PRO A 93 -1.12 43.94 0.73
N ASN A 94 -0.43 42.81 0.74
CA ASN A 94 -0.92 41.50 0.30
C ASN A 94 -0.59 40.50 1.43
N ILE A 95 -1.63 39.97 2.08
CA ILE A 95 -1.54 39.29 3.38
C ILE A 95 -1.90 37.81 3.24
N PHE A 96 -1.06 36.98 3.86
CA PHE A 96 -1.32 35.56 4.10
C PHE A 96 -1.35 35.29 5.61
N VAL A 97 -2.31 34.49 6.06
CA VAL A 97 -2.41 33.97 7.43
C VAL A 97 -2.60 32.47 7.36
N ASN A 98 -1.71 31.70 8.00
CA ASN A 98 -1.68 30.24 7.92
C ASN A 98 -1.86 29.70 6.49
N LYS A 99 -1.02 30.21 5.57
CA LYS A 99 -0.99 29.90 4.13
C LYS A 99 -2.24 30.37 3.33
N VAL A 100 -3.32 30.80 3.97
CA VAL A 100 -4.52 31.35 3.32
C VAL A 100 -4.29 32.81 2.94
N HIS A 101 -4.48 33.14 1.65
CA HIS A 101 -4.47 34.53 1.16
C HIS A 101 -5.72 35.27 1.64
N VAL A 102 -5.53 36.27 2.51
CA VAL A 102 -6.60 37.13 3.05
C VAL A 102 -6.93 38.28 2.09
N GLY A 103 -5.96 38.68 1.26
CA GLY A 103 -6.05 39.84 0.38
C GLY A 103 -5.32 41.07 0.94
N GLY A 104 -5.76 42.26 0.54
CA GLY A 104 -5.26 43.54 1.04
C GLY A 104 -6.07 44.13 2.19
N CYS A 105 -5.66 45.33 2.61
CA CYS A 105 -6.13 46.04 3.81
C CYS A 105 -7.62 45.86 4.12
N ASP A 106 -8.51 46.26 3.20
CA ASP A 106 -9.95 46.28 3.48
C ASP A 106 -10.53 44.88 3.67
N ARG A 107 -9.99 43.86 2.97
CA ARG A 107 -10.35 42.46 3.20
C ARG A 107 -9.82 41.94 4.52
N THR A 108 -8.63 42.35 4.96
CA THR A 108 -8.09 41.99 6.28
C THR A 108 -8.92 42.60 7.42
N PHE A 109 -9.34 43.86 7.31
CA PHE A 109 -10.25 44.48 8.28
C PHE A 109 -11.67 43.88 8.24
N GLN A 110 -12.18 43.53 7.05
CA GLN A 110 -13.46 42.81 6.92
C GLN A 110 -13.39 41.40 7.56
N ALA A 111 -12.29 40.67 7.33
CA ALA A 111 -12.02 39.37 7.95
C ALA A 111 -11.88 39.48 9.47
N HIS A 112 -11.31 40.57 9.99
CA HIS A 112 -11.24 40.83 11.42
C HIS A 112 -12.64 41.10 12.03
N HIS A 113 -13.46 41.90 11.35
CA HIS A 113 -14.78 42.27 11.81
C HIS A 113 -15.79 41.10 11.78
N ASN A 114 -15.71 40.22 10.78
CA ASN A 114 -16.57 39.04 10.67
C ASN A 114 -16.03 37.77 11.40
N GLY A 115 -14.90 37.89 12.09
CA GLY A 115 -14.27 36.80 12.86
C GLY A 115 -13.51 35.76 12.03
N LEU A 116 -13.41 35.91 10.70
CA LEU A 116 -12.61 35.03 9.85
C LEU A 116 -11.12 35.11 10.18
N LEU A 117 -10.58 36.31 10.46
CA LEU A 117 -9.18 36.49 10.81
C LEU A 117 -8.85 35.77 12.13
N GLN A 118 -9.74 35.86 13.11
CA GLN A 118 -9.64 35.16 14.40
C GLN A 118 -9.65 33.64 14.19
N LYS A 119 -10.50 33.11 13.29
CA LYS A 119 -10.49 31.68 12.93
C LYS A 119 -9.19 31.24 12.26
N LEU A 120 -8.71 31.99 11.27
CA LEU A 120 -7.42 31.71 10.60
C LEU A 120 -6.23 31.76 11.57
N LEU A 121 -6.28 32.68 12.54
CA LEU A 121 -5.28 32.78 13.61
C LEU A 121 -5.43 31.70 14.71
N GLN A 122 -6.58 31.04 14.82
CA GLN A 122 -6.86 29.97 15.79
C GLN A 122 -6.38 28.58 15.33
N GLU A 123 -5.82 28.44 14.13
CA GLU A 123 -5.20 27.20 13.63
C GLU A 123 -3.81 26.92 14.25
N ASP A 124 -3.71 27.09 15.57
CA ASP A 124 -2.88 26.27 16.47
C ASP A 124 -3.84 25.51 17.41
N LEU A 125 -4.78 24.77 16.82
CA LEU A 125 -5.54 23.75 17.55
C LEU A 125 -4.53 22.68 17.98
N ALA A 126 -4.21 22.65 19.28
CA ALA A 126 -3.35 21.66 19.89
C ALA A 126 -4.01 20.27 19.80
N HIS A 127 -3.85 19.62 18.65
CA HIS A 127 -4.44 18.31 18.37
C HIS A 127 -3.93 17.24 19.33
N ASP A 128 -4.77 16.26 19.61
CA ASP A 128 -4.40 15.12 20.46
C ASP A 128 -3.23 14.33 19.86
N PHE A 129 -3.07 14.30 18.53
CA PHE A 129 -2.03 13.57 17.82
C PHE A 129 -1.51 14.32 16.57
N ASP A 130 -0.25 14.11 16.21
CA ASP A 130 0.26 14.49 14.87
C ASP A 130 -0.45 13.66 13.78
N LEU A 131 -0.68 12.38 14.06
CA LEU A 131 -1.21 11.39 13.13
C LEU A 131 -2.17 10.41 13.82
N ILE A 132 -3.36 10.22 13.22
CA ILE A 132 -4.25 9.10 13.53
C ILE A 132 -4.30 8.13 12.35
N ILE A 133 -4.15 6.84 12.65
CA ILE A 133 -4.20 5.75 11.68
C ILE A 133 -5.43 4.89 11.97
N ILE A 134 -6.22 4.61 10.93
CA ILE A 134 -7.47 3.85 11.02
C ILE A 134 -7.24 2.48 10.36
N GLY A 135 -7.01 1.44 11.17
CA GLY A 135 -6.68 0.09 10.75
C GLY A 135 -5.28 -0.34 11.22
N GLY A 136 -5.23 -1.33 12.11
CA GLY A 136 -4.00 -1.94 12.65
C GLY A 136 -3.43 -3.06 11.76
N GLY A 137 -3.61 -2.96 10.44
CA GLY A 137 -3.05 -3.89 9.45
C GLY A 137 -1.61 -3.58 9.05
N SER A 138 -1.07 -4.37 8.10
CA SER A 138 0.34 -4.31 7.68
C SER A 138 0.82 -2.90 7.32
N GLY A 139 0.04 -2.15 6.53
CA GLY A 139 0.38 -0.78 6.13
C GLY A 139 0.24 0.23 7.28
N GLY A 140 -0.87 0.17 8.02
CA GLY A 140 -1.12 1.06 9.16
C GLY A 140 -0.05 0.92 10.25
N LEU A 141 0.31 -0.32 10.64
CA LEU A 141 1.38 -0.58 11.60
C LEU A 141 2.76 -0.15 11.08
N SER A 142 3.03 -0.26 9.77
CA SER A 142 4.27 0.24 9.18
C SER A 142 4.37 1.77 9.29
N CYS A 143 3.31 2.46 8.85
CA CYS A 143 3.20 3.92 8.94
C CYS A 143 3.30 4.43 10.39
N ALA A 144 2.64 3.74 11.33
CA ALA A 144 2.66 4.09 12.75
C ALA A 144 4.07 4.07 13.34
N LYS A 145 4.80 2.98 13.12
CA LYS A 145 6.14 2.77 13.66
C LYS A 145 7.15 3.76 13.07
N GLU A 146 7.05 4.05 11.77
CA GLU A 146 7.98 4.98 11.11
C GLU A 146 7.65 6.46 11.44
N ALA A 147 6.38 6.84 11.57
CA ALA A 147 6.02 8.19 12.04
C ALA A 147 6.47 8.41 13.49
N ALA A 148 6.34 7.42 14.37
CA ALA A 148 6.85 7.48 15.74
C ALA A 148 8.39 7.55 15.79
N ASN A 149 9.11 6.84 14.92
CA ASN A 149 10.57 6.99 14.76
C ASN A 149 10.97 8.43 14.40
N LEU A 150 10.10 9.18 13.72
CA LEU A 150 10.27 10.57 13.32
C LEU A 150 9.77 11.57 14.39
N GLY A 151 9.65 11.12 15.65
CA GLY A 151 9.33 11.97 16.80
C GLY A 151 7.88 12.44 16.88
N LYS A 152 6.94 11.73 16.22
CA LYS A 152 5.53 12.12 16.14
C LYS A 152 4.65 11.43 17.17
N LYS A 153 3.66 12.16 17.68
CA LYS A 153 2.63 11.63 18.59
C LYS A 153 1.57 10.93 17.74
N VAL A 154 1.63 9.60 17.67
CA VAL A 154 0.77 8.78 16.78
C VAL A 154 -0.26 7.99 17.59
N MET A 155 -1.49 7.86 17.05
CA MET A 155 -2.47 6.87 17.49
C MET A 155 -2.83 5.89 16.37
N VAL A 156 -3.00 4.61 16.73
CA VAL A 156 -3.57 3.57 15.88
C VAL A 156 -4.91 3.13 16.48
N LEU A 157 -5.99 3.35 15.73
CA LEU A 157 -7.28 2.74 15.97
C LEU A 157 -7.34 1.42 15.19
N ASP A 158 -7.61 0.31 15.87
CA ASP A 158 -7.89 -0.99 15.23
C ASP A 158 -9.13 -1.62 15.85
N PHE A 159 -9.97 -2.27 15.05
CA PHE A 159 -11.13 -2.99 15.56
C PHE A 159 -11.60 -4.06 14.58
N VAL A 160 -11.48 -5.32 15.01
CA VAL A 160 -11.94 -6.48 14.23
C VAL A 160 -13.43 -6.70 14.48
N VAL A 161 -14.26 -6.07 13.64
CA VAL A 161 -15.70 -6.41 13.52
C VAL A 161 -15.79 -7.92 13.24
N PRO A 162 -16.52 -8.71 14.04
CA PRO A 162 -16.57 -10.17 13.85
C PRO A 162 -17.08 -10.59 12.46
N SER A 163 -16.77 -11.83 12.05
CA SER A 163 -17.50 -12.49 10.97
C SER A 163 -18.96 -12.79 11.38
N PRO A 164 -19.86 -13.16 10.46
CA PRO A 164 -21.20 -13.66 10.80
C PRO A 164 -21.20 -14.85 11.76
N GLN A 165 -20.12 -15.66 11.74
CA GLN A 165 -19.90 -16.82 12.59
C GLN A 165 -19.26 -16.47 13.95
N GLY A 166 -19.01 -15.17 14.21
CA GLY A 166 -18.46 -14.66 15.47
C GLY A 166 -16.93 -14.56 15.54
N SER A 167 -16.20 -15.03 14.52
CA SER A 167 -14.73 -15.04 14.46
C SER A 167 -14.15 -13.62 14.53
N SER A 168 -13.16 -13.40 15.39
CA SER A 168 -12.48 -12.12 15.60
C SER A 168 -11.09 -12.36 16.21
N TRP A 169 -10.12 -11.48 15.95
CA TRP A 169 -8.68 -11.75 16.15
C TRP A 169 -7.89 -10.54 16.69
N GLY A 170 -6.57 -10.69 16.81
CA GLY A 170 -5.68 -9.70 17.42
C GLY A 170 -5.06 -8.67 16.46
N LEU A 171 -4.22 -7.79 17.02
CA LEU A 171 -3.56 -6.72 16.27
C LEU A 171 -2.62 -7.27 15.18
N GLY A 172 -2.66 -6.69 13.98
CA GLY A 172 -1.88 -7.14 12.82
C GLY A 172 -2.68 -7.19 11.52
N GLY A 173 -4.01 -7.08 11.59
CA GLY A 173 -4.91 -7.15 10.44
C GLY A 173 -4.89 -8.49 9.69
N THR A 174 -5.39 -8.48 8.45
CA THR A 174 -5.68 -9.67 7.65
C THR A 174 -4.49 -10.61 7.50
N CYS A 175 -3.35 -10.12 7.04
CA CYS A 175 -2.20 -10.97 6.70
C CYS A 175 -1.63 -11.77 7.88
N VAL A 176 -1.66 -11.19 9.08
CA VAL A 176 -1.15 -11.79 10.32
C VAL A 176 -2.11 -12.86 10.85
N ASN A 177 -3.41 -12.59 10.85
CA ASN A 177 -4.39 -13.40 11.58
C ASN A 177 -5.19 -14.36 10.70
N VAL A 178 -5.53 -13.94 9.48
CA VAL A 178 -6.50 -14.61 8.58
C VAL A 178 -6.08 -14.50 7.10
N GLY A 179 -4.78 -14.61 6.86
CA GLY A 179 -4.17 -14.33 5.56
C GLY A 179 -2.80 -14.97 5.43
N CYS A 180 -1.81 -14.23 4.95
CA CYS A 180 -0.51 -14.76 4.53
C CYS A 180 0.14 -15.75 5.51
N ILE A 181 0.15 -15.43 6.81
CA ILE A 181 0.79 -16.23 7.85
C ILE A 181 0.12 -17.61 8.02
N PRO A 182 -1.15 -17.74 8.45
CA PRO A 182 -1.80 -19.05 8.55
C PRO A 182 -1.91 -19.75 7.20
N LYS A 183 -2.11 -19.02 6.09
CA LYS A 183 -2.12 -19.58 4.73
C LYS A 183 -0.82 -20.30 4.39
N LYS A 184 0.36 -19.67 4.57
CA LYS A 184 1.64 -20.31 4.24
C LYS A 184 1.98 -21.44 5.22
N LEU A 185 1.52 -21.37 6.48
CA LEU A 185 1.69 -22.44 7.46
C LEU A 185 0.82 -23.68 7.15
N MET A 186 -0.45 -23.51 6.75
CA MET A 186 -1.30 -24.63 6.32
C MET A 186 -0.85 -25.21 4.97
N HIS A 187 -0.40 -24.36 4.03
CA HIS A 187 0.29 -24.79 2.80
C HIS A 187 1.53 -25.63 3.11
N GLN A 188 2.38 -25.20 4.05
CA GLN A 188 3.54 -25.98 4.49
C GLN A 188 3.14 -27.34 5.09
N ALA A 189 2.04 -27.42 5.84
CA ALA A 189 1.52 -28.68 6.37
C ALA A 189 1.08 -29.64 5.24
N ALA A 190 0.44 -29.12 4.18
CA ALA A 190 0.11 -29.89 2.99
C ALA A 190 1.36 -30.34 2.20
N LEU A 191 2.36 -29.46 2.03
CA LEU A 191 3.64 -29.81 1.40
C LEU A 191 4.40 -30.89 2.19
N LEU A 192 4.37 -30.85 3.52
CA LEU A 192 4.92 -31.92 4.39
C LEU A 192 4.16 -33.24 4.22
N GLY A 193 2.83 -33.18 4.04
CA GLY A 193 2.00 -34.35 3.71
C GLY A 193 2.46 -35.05 2.42
N GLN A 194 2.83 -34.28 1.39
CA GLN A 194 3.40 -34.84 0.16
C GLN A 194 4.85 -35.31 0.36
N ALA A 195 5.70 -34.52 1.03
CA ALA A 195 7.10 -34.87 1.28
C ALA A 195 7.26 -36.19 2.05
N LEU A 196 6.30 -36.53 2.93
CA LEU A 196 6.24 -37.83 3.60
C LEU A 196 6.03 -38.99 2.61
N GLN A 197 5.19 -38.82 1.58
CA GLN A 197 5.00 -39.84 0.54
C GLN A 197 6.28 -40.02 -0.28
N ASP A 198 6.87 -38.91 -0.74
CA ASP A 198 8.11 -38.88 -1.51
C ASP A 198 9.27 -39.53 -0.73
N SER A 199 9.33 -39.32 0.60
CA SER A 199 10.43 -39.80 1.46
C SER A 199 10.68 -41.31 1.34
N ARG A 200 9.63 -42.11 1.11
CA ARG A 200 9.75 -43.57 0.93
C ARG A 200 10.58 -43.95 -0.30
N LYS A 201 10.56 -43.12 -1.35
CA LYS A 201 11.38 -43.30 -2.56
C LYS A 201 12.84 -42.96 -2.31
N PHE A 202 13.10 -42.05 -1.38
CA PHE A 202 14.42 -41.72 -0.84
C PHE A 202 14.86 -42.65 0.31
N GLY A 203 14.20 -43.80 0.50
CA GLY A 203 14.60 -44.85 1.45
C GLY A 203 14.12 -44.67 2.90
N TRP A 204 13.20 -43.75 3.18
CA TRP A 204 12.65 -43.59 4.53
C TRP A 204 11.60 -44.65 4.87
N GLU A 205 11.90 -45.50 5.85
CA GLU A 205 10.99 -46.54 6.36
C GLU A 205 10.21 -46.06 7.59
N TYR A 206 8.89 -46.27 7.56
CA TYR A 206 8.02 -46.07 8.72
C TYR A 206 6.81 -47.02 8.67
N ASN A 207 6.47 -47.64 9.80
CA ASN A 207 5.50 -48.75 9.86
C ASN A 207 4.07 -48.30 10.17
N GLN A 208 3.84 -47.04 10.51
CA GLN A 208 2.54 -46.50 10.89
C GLN A 208 1.90 -45.71 9.74
N GLN A 209 0.57 -45.77 9.62
CA GLN A 209 -0.18 -44.87 8.77
C GLN A 209 -0.15 -43.47 9.40
N VAL A 210 0.70 -42.59 8.87
CA VAL A 210 0.75 -41.18 9.29
C VAL A 210 -0.58 -40.52 8.92
N LYS A 211 -1.16 -39.78 9.86
CA LYS A 211 -2.41 -39.04 9.71
C LYS A 211 -2.21 -37.60 10.17
N HIS A 212 -2.79 -36.66 9.43
CA HIS A 212 -2.84 -35.27 9.85
C HIS A 212 -3.85 -35.08 10.99
N ASN A 213 -3.53 -34.22 11.96
CA ASN A 213 -4.46 -33.76 13.00
C ASN A 213 -4.68 -32.24 12.84
N TRP A 214 -5.92 -31.87 12.50
CA TRP A 214 -6.33 -30.49 12.27
C TRP A 214 -6.20 -29.61 13.52
N GLU A 215 -6.63 -30.11 14.68
CA GLU A 215 -6.64 -29.36 15.94
C GLU A 215 -5.21 -29.01 16.39
N VAL A 216 -4.28 -29.97 16.28
CA VAL A 216 -2.85 -29.75 16.59
C VAL A 216 -2.23 -28.72 15.63
N MET A 217 -2.59 -28.75 14.35
CA MET A 217 -2.14 -27.75 13.37
C MET A 217 -2.70 -26.36 13.69
N THR A 218 -4.00 -26.24 13.95
CA THR A 218 -4.63 -24.93 14.23
C THR A 218 -4.16 -24.36 15.58
N GLU A 219 -3.98 -25.18 16.62
CA GLU A 219 -3.41 -24.75 17.90
C GLU A 219 -2.00 -24.16 17.71
N ALA A 220 -1.11 -24.88 17.02
CA ALA A 220 0.25 -24.41 16.75
C ALA A 220 0.27 -23.09 15.95
N ILE A 221 -0.59 -22.96 14.94
CA ILE A 221 -0.73 -21.75 14.13
C ILE A 221 -1.29 -20.59 14.95
N GLN A 222 -2.33 -20.80 15.75
CA GLN A 222 -2.95 -19.76 16.58
C GLN A 222 -2.05 -19.31 17.74
N ASN A 223 -1.22 -20.20 18.29
CA ASN A 223 -0.16 -19.84 19.23
C ASN A 223 0.89 -18.93 18.58
N HIS A 224 1.30 -19.23 17.34
CA HIS A 224 2.20 -18.34 16.58
C HIS A 224 1.56 -16.97 16.30
N ILE A 225 0.32 -16.92 15.83
CA ILE A 225 -0.43 -15.67 15.57
C ILE A 225 -0.57 -14.84 16.85
N SER A 226 -0.87 -15.48 17.98
CA SER A 226 -0.95 -14.83 19.30
C SER A 226 0.38 -14.19 19.70
N SER A 227 1.51 -14.83 19.42
CA SER A 227 2.84 -14.27 19.65
C SER A 227 3.10 -13.02 18.79
N LEU A 228 2.65 -13.03 17.52
CA LEU A 228 2.74 -11.87 16.63
C LEU A 228 1.84 -10.72 17.11
N ASN A 229 0.60 -11.00 17.52
CA ASN A 229 -0.32 -9.99 18.05
C ASN A 229 0.26 -9.30 19.29
N TRP A 230 0.92 -10.06 20.17
CA TRP A 230 1.60 -9.54 21.35
C TRP A 230 2.83 -8.71 20.97
N GLY A 231 3.68 -9.21 20.06
CA GLY A 231 4.85 -8.51 19.55
C GLY A 231 4.50 -7.16 18.92
N TYR A 232 3.45 -7.07 18.10
CA TYR A 232 2.98 -5.80 17.56
C TYR A 232 2.54 -4.81 18.64
N ARG A 233 1.78 -5.26 19.65
CA ARG A 233 1.37 -4.41 20.79
C ARG A 233 2.56 -3.92 21.60
N LEU A 234 3.56 -4.77 21.81
CA LEU A 234 4.81 -4.41 22.48
C LEU A 234 5.56 -3.33 21.69
N THR A 235 5.80 -3.55 20.39
CA THR A 235 6.52 -2.58 19.53
C THR A 235 5.83 -1.23 19.44
N LEU A 236 4.48 -1.18 19.42
CA LEU A 236 3.75 0.09 19.47
C LEU A 236 3.98 0.83 20.80
N ARG A 237 3.88 0.11 21.93
CA ARG A 237 4.12 0.67 23.28
C ARG A 237 5.53 1.20 23.45
N GLU A 238 6.54 0.45 22.99
CA GLU A 238 7.96 0.84 23.03
C GLU A 238 8.26 2.11 22.20
N LYS A 239 7.46 2.36 21.17
CA LYS A 239 7.56 3.57 20.33
C LYS A 239 6.62 4.69 20.77
N GLY A 240 5.95 4.58 21.91
CA GLY A 240 5.01 5.59 22.41
C GLY A 240 3.76 5.77 21.56
N VAL A 241 3.44 4.82 20.67
CA VAL A 241 2.24 4.87 19.83
C VAL A 241 1.02 4.51 20.68
N ALA A 242 0.03 5.39 20.72
CA ALA A 242 -1.24 5.11 21.39
C ALA A 242 -2.01 4.05 20.59
N TYR A 243 -2.12 2.83 21.11
CA TYR A 243 -2.94 1.78 20.53
C TYR A 243 -4.31 1.72 21.20
N VAL A 244 -5.39 1.87 20.44
CA VAL A 244 -6.77 1.80 20.95
C VAL A 244 -7.56 0.76 20.17
N ASN A 245 -8.10 -0.24 20.88
CA ASN A 245 -8.98 -1.26 20.31
C ASN A 245 -10.42 -0.73 20.20
N ALA A 246 -10.67 0.10 19.19
CA ALA A 246 -11.92 0.81 18.97
C ALA A 246 -12.14 1.14 17.49
N TYR A 247 -13.40 1.07 17.05
CA TYR A 247 -13.80 1.35 15.68
C TYR A 247 -13.73 2.85 15.40
N GLY A 248 -12.92 3.25 14.42
CA GLY A 248 -12.71 4.65 14.04
C GLY A 248 -13.73 5.13 13.00
N GLU A 249 -14.47 6.18 13.34
CA GLU A 249 -15.47 6.83 12.49
C GLU A 249 -15.20 8.34 12.46
N PHE A 250 -14.93 8.93 11.29
CA PHE A 250 -14.81 10.37 11.15
C PHE A 250 -16.13 11.07 11.53
N VAL A 251 -16.01 12.23 12.18
CA VAL A 251 -17.14 13.09 12.54
C VAL A 251 -16.96 14.54 12.09
N GLU A 252 -15.73 15.05 12.09
CA GLU A 252 -15.36 16.37 11.55
C GLU A 252 -13.99 16.25 10.86
N LEU A 253 -13.59 17.22 10.04
CA LEU A 253 -12.35 17.16 9.23
C LEU A 253 -11.10 16.75 10.04
N HIS A 254 -10.95 17.26 11.26
CA HIS A 254 -9.80 16.99 12.13
C HIS A 254 -10.13 16.14 13.36
N LYS A 255 -11.26 15.42 13.36
CA LYS A 255 -11.81 14.74 14.55
C LYS A 255 -12.41 13.38 14.21
N ILE A 256 -11.97 12.38 14.95
CA ILE A 256 -12.45 11.00 14.86
C ILE A 256 -13.17 10.61 16.15
N LYS A 257 -14.19 9.78 16.00
CA LYS A 257 -14.85 9.05 17.07
C LYS A 257 -14.28 7.63 17.10
N ALA A 258 -13.98 7.13 18.29
CA ALA A 258 -13.46 5.79 18.52
C ALA A 258 -14.43 5.04 19.46
N THR A 259 -15.17 4.08 18.91
CA THR A 259 -16.18 3.29 19.66
C THR A 259 -15.62 1.93 20.04
N ASN A 260 -15.48 1.63 21.33
CA ASN A 260 -14.89 0.37 21.81
C ASN A 260 -15.89 -0.80 21.83
N LYS A 261 -15.42 -2.03 22.15
CA LYS A 261 -16.28 -3.25 22.20
C LYS A 261 -17.46 -3.16 23.18
N LYS A 262 -17.46 -2.23 24.13
CA LYS A 262 -18.58 -1.97 25.06
C LYS A 262 -19.56 -0.89 24.56
N GLY A 263 -19.37 -0.36 23.36
CA GLY A 263 -20.14 0.76 22.82
C GLY A 263 -19.78 2.13 23.42
N GLN A 264 -18.71 2.22 24.21
CA GLN A 264 -18.25 3.50 24.76
C GLN A 264 -17.53 4.29 23.66
N GLU A 265 -17.93 5.54 23.47
CA GLU A 265 -17.38 6.42 22.43
C GLU A 265 -16.41 7.44 23.06
N THR A 266 -15.24 7.60 22.46
CA THR A 266 -14.26 8.64 22.80
C THR A 266 -13.92 9.43 21.54
N PHE A 267 -13.66 10.72 21.67
CA PHE A 267 -13.30 11.60 20.54
C PHE A 267 -11.83 12.01 20.63
N TYR A 268 -11.16 12.06 19.48
CA TYR A 268 -9.75 12.44 19.35
C TYR A 268 -9.54 13.31 18.11
N THR A 269 -8.55 14.18 18.16
CA THR A 269 -8.19 15.09 17.05
C THR A 269 -6.78 14.84 16.52
N ALA A 270 -6.55 15.12 15.24
CA ALA A 270 -5.22 15.04 14.64
C ALA A 270 -5.00 16.01 13.47
N SER A 271 -3.73 16.38 13.27
CA SER A 271 -3.32 17.21 12.12
C SER A 271 -3.37 16.46 10.79
N LYS A 272 -3.18 15.12 10.81
CA LYS A 272 -3.21 14.24 9.64
C LYS A 272 -3.87 12.89 9.96
N PHE A 273 -4.44 12.26 8.94
CA PHE A 273 -5.06 10.93 9.04
C PHE A 273 -4.56 9.99 7.93
N VAL A 274 -4.40 8.71 8.27
CA VAL A 274 -4.13 7.63 7.31
C VAL A 274 -5.20 6.55 7.45
N ILE A 275 -5.91 6.30 6.36
CA ILE A 275 -6.87 5.20 6.25
C ILE A 275 -6.10 3.95 5.81
N ALA A 276 -6.22 2.87 6.57
CA ALA A 276 -5.51 1.60 6.36
C ALA A 276 -6.40 0.39 6.74
N THR A 277 -7.72 0.53 6.55
CA THR A 277 -8.76 -0.38 7.05
C THR A 277 -8.83 -1.74 6.34
N GLY A 278 -8.16 -1.89 5.18
CA GLY A 278 -8.08 -3.15 4.44
C GLY A 278 -9.41 -3.64 3.88
N GLU A 279 -9.56 -4.96 3.76
CA GLU A 279 -10.71 -5.63 3.15
C GLU A 279 -11.25 -6.81 3.96
N ARG A 280 -12.53 -7.14 3.77
CA ARG A 280 -13.21 -8.34 4.29
C ARG A 280 -13.71 -9.25 3.14
N PRO A 281 -13.96 -10.55 3.37
CA PRO A 281 -14.55 -11.43 2.38
C PRO A 281 -15.94 -10.98 1.93
N ARG A 282 -16.26 -11.20 0.65
CA ARG A 282 -17.59 -10.92 0.10
C ARG A 282 -18.52 -12.13 0.29
N TYR A 283 -19.69 -11.88 0.87
CA TYR A 283 -20.83 -12.81 0.83
C TYR A 283 -21.66 -12.60 -0.45
N LEU A 284 -22.32 -13.66 -0.94
CA LEU A 284 -22.99 -13.69 -2.25
C LEU A 284 -24.31 -12.91 -2.29
N GLY A 285 -24.92 -12.65 -1.13
CA GLY A 285 -26.27 -12.09 -1.00
C GLY A 285 -27.38 -13.13 -1.17
N LEU A 286 -27.08 -14.41 -0.93
CA LEU A 286 -28.00 -15.53 -1.08
C LEU A 286 -28.51 -16.02 0.29
N GLN A 287 -29.73 -16.57 0.34
CA GLN A 287 -30.30 -17.13 1.56
C GLN A 287 -29.41 -18.25 2.12
N GLY A 288 -29.02 -18.13 3.38
CA GLY A 288 -28.15 -19.10 4.06
C GLY A 288 -26.66 -18.85 3.92
N ASP A 289 -26.21 -17.85 3.15
CA ASP A 289 -24.78 -17.64 2.91
C ASP A 289 -24.02 -17.17 4.14
N LYS A 290 -24.60 -16.31 4.98
CA LYS A 290 -24.00 -15.87 6.25
C LYS A 290 -24.25 -16.86 7.37
N GLU A 291 -25.37 -17.55 7.33
CA GLU A 291 -25.83 -18.49 8.34
C GLU A 291 -25.02 -19.80 8.29
N TYR A 292 -24.70 -20.30 7.10
CA TYR A 292 -24.11 -21.63 6.91
C TYR A 292 -22.72 -21.63 6.26
N CYS A 293 -22.25 -20.54 5.63
CA CYS A 293 -20.92 -20.50 5.01
C CYS A 293 -19.88 -19.74 5.87
N ILE A 294 -18.75 -20.40 6.08
CA ILE A 294 -17.52 -19.81 6.60
C ILE A 294 -16.72 -19.13 5.48
N THR A 295 -15.76 -18.28 5.86
CA THR A 295 -14.84 -17.60 4.94
C THR A 295 -13.37 -17.84 5.34
N SER A 296 -12.42 -17.23 4.60
CA SER A 296 -11.01 -17.18 5.02
C SER A 296 -10.83 -16.65 6.44
N ASP A 297 -11.72 -15.75 6.87
CA ASP A 297 -11.65 -15.09 8.18
C ASP A 297 -12.04 -16.01 9.35
N ASP A 298 -12.54 -17.21 9.04
CA ASP A 298 -13.00 -18.23 9.99
C ASP A 298 -12.14 -19.51 9.90
N LEU A 299 -11.82 -19.93 8.67
CA LEU A 299 -11.16 -21.21 8.35
C LEU A 299 -9.84 -21.39 9.12
N PHE A 300 -9.01 -20.35 9.22
CA PHE A 300 -7.70 -20.44 9.87
C PHE A 300 -7.76 -20.61 11.39
N SER A 301 -8.94 -20.43 12.00
CA SER A 301 -9.23 -20.60 13.43
C SER A 301 -10.34 -21.62 13.69
N LEU A 302 -10.72 -22.43 12.69
CA LEU A 302 -11.83 -23.38 12.82
C LEU A 302 -11.47 -24.47 13.84
N PRO A 303 -12.23 -24.65 14.94
CA PRO A 303 -11.85 -25.53 16.04
C PRO A 303 -12.11 -27.02 15.77
N TYR A 304 -12.55 -27.37 14.56
CA TYR A 304 -12.78 -28.72 14.09
C TYR A 304 -12.35 -28.84 12.62
N CYS A 305 -12.00 -30.05 12.19
CA CYS A 305 -11.66 -30.30 10.78
C CYS A 305 -12.89 -30.06 9.88
N PRO A 306 -12.80 -29.24 8.81
CA PRO A 306 -13.96 -28.92 7.97
C PRO A 306 -14.48 -30.13 7.16
N GLY A 307 -13.67 -31.19 7.03
CA GLY A 307 -14.09 -32.41 6.32
C GLY A 307 -14.36 -32.16 4.84
N ARG A 308 -15.47 -32.70 4.33
CA ARG A 308 -15.89 -32.55 2.94
C ARG A 308 -16.24 -31.09 2.64
N THR A 309 -15.39 -30.41 1.89
CA THR A 309 -15.45 -28.96 1.73
C THR A 309 -15.87 -28.56 0.31
N LEU A 310 -16.92 -27.75 0.18
CA LEU A 310 -17.19 -26.99 -1.04
C LEU A 310 -16.60 -25.58 -0.90
N VAL A 311 -15.65 -25.24 -1.76
CA VAL A 311 -15.18 -23.87 -1.93
C VAL A 311 -15.92 -23.26 -3.13
N ILE A 312 -16.08 -21.94 -3.17
CA ILE A 312 -16.75 -21.24 -4.29
C ILE A 312 -15.78 -20.20 -4.85
N GLY A 313 -15.60 -20.13 -6.18
CA GLY A 313 -14.86 -19.09 -6.92
C GLY A 313 -13.54 -19.50 -7.58
N SER A 314 -12.67 -18.52 -7.90
CA SER A 314 -11.45 -18.75 -8.72
C SER A 314 -10.23 -17.77 -8.61
N SER A 315 -10.22 -16.79 -7.69
CA SER A 315 -9.08 -15.93 -7.26
C SER A 315 -8.15 -16.56 -6.20
N TYR A 316 -6.95 -15.98 -6.02
CA TYR A 316 -5.81 -16.51 -5.21
C TYR A 316 -6.21 -17.11 -3.84
N VAL A 317 -6.90 -16.35 -2.99
CA VAL A 317 -7.10 -16.61 -1.55
C VAL A 317 -7.43 -18.06 -1.23
N GLY A 318 -8.32 -18.68 -2.00
CA GLY A 318 -8.72 -20.06 -1.77
C GLY A 318 -8.42 -21.03 -2.91
N LEU A 319 -7.72 -20.63 -4.00
CA LEU A 319 -6.94 -21.67 -4.70
C LEU A 319 -5.93 -22.26 -3.70
N GLU A 320 -5.33 -21.38 -2.90
CA GLU A 320 -4.46 -21.73 -1.79
C GLU A 320 -5.21 -22.57 -0.72
N CYS A 321 -6.39 -22.14 -0.26
CA CYS A 321 -7.20 -22.92 0.69
C CYS A 321 -7.67 -24.29 0.17
N ALA A 322 -8.23 -24.35 -1.04
CA ALA A 322 -8.65 -25.61 -1.64
C ALA A 322 -7.45 -26.55 -1.82
N GLY A 323 -6.32 -25.99 -2.26
CA GLY A 323 -5.04 -26.66 -2.38
C GLY A 323 -4.54 -27.28 -1.08
N PHE A 324 -4.42 -26.50 0.00
CA PHE A 324 -3.96 -27.06 1.27
C PHE A 324 -4.97 -28.02 1.90
N LEU A 325 -6.28 -27.77 1.80
CA LEU A 325 -7.29 -28.68 2.33
C LEU A 325 -7.26 -30.05 1.61
N ALA A 326 -7.07 -30.06 0.28
CA ALA A 326 -6.89 -31.30 -0.48
C ALA A 326 -5.55 -31.98 -0.15
N GLY A 327 -4.45 -31.24 -0.02
CA GLY A 327 -3.13 -31.76 0.36
C GLY A 327 -3.04 -32.28 1.80
N LEU A 328 -3.97 -31.87 2.68
CA LEU A 328 -4.18 -32.45 4.02
C LEU A 328 -5.10 -33.69 4.00
N GLY A 329 -5.55 -34.14 2.82
CA GLY A 329 -6.31 -35.37 2.61
C GLY A 329 -7.83 -35.25 2.66
N LEU A 330 -8.40 -34.05 2.46
CA LEU A 330 -9.84 -33.82 2.48
C LEU A 330 -10.47 -33.90 1.08
N ASP A 331 -11.73 -34.33 0.99
CA ASP A 331 -12.55 -34.17 -0.22
C ASP A 331 -12.89 -32.69 -0.39
N VAL A 332 -12.30 -32.06 -1.40
CA VAL A 332 -12.49 -30.65 -1.74
C VAL A 332 -13.02 -30.51 -3.16
N THR A 333 -14.22 -29.94 -3.28
CA THR A 333 -14.79 -29.51 -4.56
C THR A 333 -14.73 -27.98 -4.64
N VAL A 334 -14.54 -27.42 -5.84
CA VAL A 334 -14.67 -25.96 -6.03
C VAL A 334 -15.56 -25.57 -7.21
N MET A 335 -16.47 -24.63 -6.95
CA MET A 335 -17.43 -24.10 -7.91
C MET A 335 -16.92 -22.83 -8.61
N VAL A 336 -16.53 -22.93 -9.88
CA VAL A 336 -16.02 -21.81 -10.69
C VAL A 336 -17.14 -21.10 -11.46
N ARG A 337 -17.18 -19.76 -11.42
CA ARG A 337 -18.19 -18.95 -12.16
C ARG A 337 -17.76 -18.58 -13.59
N SER A 338 -16.47 -18.56 -13.89
CA SER A 338 -15.95 -18.16 -15.22
C SER A 338 -14.54 -18.67 -15.49
N VAL A 339 -13.51 -17.85 -15.22
CA VAL A 339 -12.09 -18.15 -15.49
C VAL A 339 -11.26 -18.16 -14.21
N LEU A 340 -10.04 -18.67 -14.29
CA LEU A 340 -9.13 -18.87 -13.16
C LEU A 340 -8.21 -17.66 -12.97
N LEU A 341 -7.84 -17.36 -11.72
CA LEU A 341 -6.98 -16.24 -11.32
C LEU A 341 -7.22 -14.95 -12.15
N ARG A 342 -8.47 -14.51 -12.26
CA ARG A 342 -8.85 -13.38 -13.14
C ARG A 342 -7.98 -12.14 -12.86
N GLY A 343 -7.15 -11.75 -13.82
CA GLY A 343 -6.19 -10.64 -13.71
C GLY A 343 -4.72 -11.08 -13.68
N PHE A 344 -4.45 -12.37 -13.51
CA PHE A 344 -3.17 -13.02 -13.79
C PHE A 344 -3.19 -13.62 -15.20
N ASP A 345 -2.00 -13.90 -15.73
CA ASP A 345 -1.80 -14.64 -16.99
C ASP A 345 -2.65 -15.91 -17.05
N GLN A 346 -3.49 -16.01 -18.08
CA GLN A 346 -4.50 -17.06 -18.15
C GLN A 346 -3.91 -18.43 -18.52
N GLU A 347 -2.83 -18.50 -19.30
CA GLU A 347 -2.12 -19.77 -19.55
C GLU A 347 -1.50 -20.34 -18.28
N MET A 348 -0.99 -19.47 -17.40
CA MET A 348 -0.54 -19.89 -16.06
C MET A 348 -1.73 -20.27 -15.17
N ALA A 349 -2.81 -19.49 -15.21
CA ALA A 349 -4.00 -19.70 -14.38
C ALA A 349 -4.72 -21.03 -14.65
N GLU A 350 -4.77 -21.47 -15.92
CA GLU A 350 -5.35 -22.76 -16.33
C GLU A 350 -4.58 -23.98 -15.78
N LYS A 351 -3.41 -23.76 -15.18
CA LYS A 351 -2.59 -24.80 -14.53
C LYS A 351 -2.71 -24.78 -12.98
N VAL A 352 -3.68 -24.06 -12.40
CA VAL A 352 -3.80 -23.71 -10.96
C VAL A 352 -5.28 -23.68 -10.47
N LEU A 353 -5.64 -24.01 -9.20
CA LEU A 353 -7.04 -24.38 -8.77
C LEU A 353 -7.47 -24.00 -7.30
N LEU A 354 -8.58 -23.38 -6.82
CA LEU A 354 -9.74 -22.48 -7.22
C LEU A 354 -10.41 -21.75 -5.95
N ALA A 355 -10.80 -20.41 -5.87
CA ALA A 355 -11.82 -19.78 -4.89
C ALA A 355 -12.14 -18.21 -4.94
N ILE A 356 -13.21 -17.64 -4.35
CA ILE A 356 -13.62 -16.18 -4.45
C ILE A 356 -12.79 -15.13 -3.65
N GLY A 357 -13.01 -13.84 -3.95
CA GLY A 357 -12.30 -12.66 -3.40
C GLY A 357 -13.08 -11.76 -2.41
N ARG A 358 -12.69 -10.47 -2.30
CA ARG A 358 -12.96 -9.57 -1.14
C ARG A 358 -13.64 -8.22 -1.50
N ASP A 359 -13.92 -7.40 -0.47
CA ASP A 359 -14.53 -6.05 -0.49
C ASP A 359 -13.85 -5.06 0.49
N SER A 360 -13.73 -3.78 0.08
CA SER A 360 -13.01 -2.73 0.82
C SER A 360 -13.74 -2.15 2.04
N CYS A 361 -13.03 -1.93 3.15
CA CYS A 361 -13.58 -1.38 4.39
C CYS A 361 -13.60 0.16 4.43
N THR A 362 -14.26 0.78 3.46
CA THR A 362 -14.34 2.25 3.30
C THR A 362 -15.72 2.83 3.62
N ARG A 363 -16.77 2.02 3.60
CA ARG A 363 -18.13 2.42 4.01
C ARG A 363 -18.26 2.33 5.55
N LYS A 364 -19.09 3.19 6.14
CA LYS A 364 -19.39 3.31 7.60
C LYS A 364 -18.27 3.88 8.50
N ILE A 365 -17.14 4.35 7.94
CA ILE A 365 -16.09 5.05 8.71
C ILE A 365 -16.15 6.58 8.61
N GLY A 366 -17.25 7.16 8.10
CA GLY A 366 -17.49 8.61 8.08
C GLY A 366 -16.85 9.41 6.94
N LEU A 367 -16.35 8.74 5.89
CA LEU A 367 -15.67 9.41 4.74
C LEU A 367 -16.56 10.47 4.06
N GLU A 368 -17.86 10.21 4.02
CA GLU A 368 -18.87 11.12 3.47
C GLU A 368 -18.96 12.46 4.22
N LYS A 369 -18.68 12.47 5.53
CA LYS A 369 -18.76 13.67 6.39
C LYS A 369 -17.54 14.59 6.24
N ILE A 370 -16.43 14.04 5.77
CA ILE A 370 -15.18 14.77 5.49
C ILE A 370 -14.93 14.99 3.99
N GLY A 371 -15.82 14.50 3.12
CA GLY A 371 -15.74 14.69 1.67
C GLY A 371 -14.66 13.86 0.97
N VAL A 372 -14.18 12.76 1.58
CA VAL A 372 -13.28 11.81 0.91
C VAL A 372 -14.09 11.01 -0.11
N LYS A 373 -13.68 11.08 -1.38
CA LYS A 373 -14.30 10.35 -2.48
C LYS A 373 -13.93 8.87 -2.42
N ILE A 374 -14.89 8.03 -2.79
CA ILE A 374 -14.70 6.61 -3.06
C ILE A 374 -15.21 6.31 -4.48
N ASN A 375 -14.68 5.28 -5.13
CA ASN A 375 -15.31 4.73 -6.32
C ASN A 375 -16.47 3.82 -5.89
N GLU A 376 -17.71 4.23 -6.19
CA GLU A 376 -18.93 3.51 -5.76
C GLU A 376 -19.01 2.06 -6.27
N LYS A 377 -18.36 1.73 -7.39
CA LYS A 377 -18.41 0.40 -8.01
C LYS A 377 -17.60 -0.67 -7.27
N ASN A 378 -16.50 -0.27 -6.62
CA ASN A 378 -15.55 -1.20 -5.98
C ASN A 378 -15.24 -0.83 -4.51
N GLY A 379 -15.69 0.33 -4.03
CA GLY A 379 -15.42 0.83 -2.68
C GLY A 379 -14.00 1.37 -2.47
N LYS A 380 -13.13 1.38 -3.48
CA LYS A 380 -11.73 1.81 -3.35
C LYS A 380 -11.63 3.34 -3.21
N ILE A 381 -10.54 3.81 -2.61
CA ILE A 381 -10.19 5.22 -2.50
C ILE A 381 -9.23 5.61 -3.64
N PRO A 382 -9.60 6.53 -4.55
CA PRO A 382 -8.67 7.13 -5.49
C PRO A 382 -7.69 8.06 -4.77
N VAL A 383 -6.40 7.92 -5.08
CA VAL A 383 -5.30 8.73 -4.53
C VAL A 383 -4.38 9.23 -5.63
N ASN A 384 -3.59 10.26 -5.34
CA ASN A 384 -2.47 10.66 -6.20
C ASN A 384 -1.24 9.73 -6.01
N ASP A 385 -0.13 10.08 -6.66
CA ASP A 385 1.14 9.35 -6.65
C ASP A 385 1.97 9.52 -5.36
N VAL A 386 1.39 10.12 -4.32
CA VAL A 386 1.95 10.21 -2.96
C VAL A 386 0.96 9.74 -1.89
N GLU A 387 0.02 8.87 -2.27
CA GLU A 387 -0.97 8.22 -1.38
C GLU A 387 -1.96 9.20 -0.69
N GLN A 388 -2.09 10.42 -1.20
CA GLN A 388 -3.01 11.45 -0.70
C GLN A 388 -4.39 11.34 -1.36
N THR A 389 -5.45 11.48 -0.58
CA THR A 389 -6.84 11.55 -1.09
C THR A 389 -7.16 12.94 -1.66
N ASN A 390 -8.41 13.17 -2.09
CA ASN A 390 -8.88 14.51 -2.45
C ASN A 390 -9.04 15.47 -1.25
N VAL A 391 -8.74 15.04 -0.02
CA VAL A 391 -8.76 15.85 1.21
C VAL A 391 -7.30 16.00 1.69
N PRO A 392 -6.70 17.22 1.71
CA PRO A 392 -5.24 17.38 1.75
C PRO A 392 -4.49 16.77 2.96
N HIS A 393 -5.15 16.62 4.10
CA HIS A 393 -4.59 16.04 5.32
C HIS A 393 -4.98 14.56 5.54
N VAL A 394 -5.72 13.96 4.62
CA VAL A 394 -6.16 12.56 4.68
C VAL A 394 -5.51 11.75 3.54
N TYR A 395 -4.89 10.63 3.93
CA TYR A 395 -4.13 9.74 3.08
C TYR A 395 -4.70 8.33 3.19
N ALA A 396 -4.43 7.46 2.21
CA ALA A 396 -4.89 6.07 2.23
C ALA A 396 -3.77 5.12 1.79
N ILE A 397 -3.67 3.93 2.39
CA ILE A 397 -2.61 2.95 2.08
C ILE A 397 -3.11 1.50 2.12
N GLY A 398 -2.44 0.64 1.35
CA GLY A 398 -2.77 -0.78 1.25
C GLY A 398 -4.03 -1.04 0.42
N ASP A 399 -4.70 -2.15 0.72
CA ASP A 399 -5.68 -2.81 -0.13
C ASP A 399 -6.90 -1.94 -0.52
N ILE A 400 -7.19 -0.88 0.24
CA ILE A 400 -8.29 0.07 -0.05
C ILE A 400 -7.98 1.02 -1.22
N LEU A 401 -6.75 1.05 -1.73
CA LEU A 401 -6.34 1.95 -2.80
C LEU A 401 -6.81 1.49 -4.18
N GLU A 402 -7.28 2.44 -4.99
CA GLU A 402 -7.68 2.14 -6.36
C GLU A 402 -6.47 1.90 -7.29
N VAL A 403 -6.55 0.86 -8.13
CA VAL A 403 -5.53 0.47 -9.12
C VAL A 403 -4.14 0.13 -8.53
N LYS A 404 -4.04 -0.21 -7.24
CA LYS A 404 -2.78 -0.66 -6.59
C LYS A 404 -2.82 -2.15 -6.24
N PRO A 405 -1.68 -2.88 -6.27
CA PRO A 405 -1.63 -4.29 -5.85
C PRO A 405 -1.95 -4.48 -4.35
N GLU A 406 -2.88 -5.39 -4.06
CA GLU A 406 -3.40 -5.72 -2.73
C GLU A 406 -2.47 -6.67 -1.97
N LEU A 407 -1.24 -6.21 -1.69
CA LEU A 407 -0.15 -7.06 -1.18
C LEU A 407 0.52 -6.45 0.07
N THR A 408 0.75 -7.29 1.07
CA THR A 408 1.39 -6.89 2.35
C THR A 408 2.72 -6.14 2.19
N PRO A 409 3.69 -6.55 1.35
CA PRO A 409 4.92 -5.79 1.15
C PRO A 409 4.66 -4.39 0.58
N VAL A 410 3.70 -4.26 -0.34
CA VAL A 410 3.29 -2.97 -0.94
C VAL A 410 2.65 -2.07 0.13
N ALA A 411 1.74 -2.61 0.94
CA ALA A 411 1.13 -1.87 2.05
C ALA A 411 2.17 -1.39 3.08
N ILE A 412 3.14 -2.24 3.43
CA ILE A 412 4.23 -1.92 4.36
C ILE A 412 5.13 -0.80 3.79
N GLN A 413 5.55 -0.92 2.53
CA GLN A 413 6.44 0.06 1.89
C GLN A 413 5.72 1.40 1.68
N ALA A 414 4.48 1.40 1.20
CA ALA A 414 3.66 2.61 1.07
C ALA A 414 3.50 3.33 2.41
N GLY A 415 3.12 2.63 3.48
CA GLY A 415 2.98 3.22 4.82
C GLY A 415 4.29 3.81 5.37
N LYS A 416 5.41 3.11 5.16
CA LYS A 416 6.74 3.55 5.60
C LYS A 416 7.20 4.81 4.83
N LEU A 417 7.10 4.80 3.51
CA LEU A 417 7.50 5.93 2.68
C LEU A 417 6.59 7.15 2.89
N LEU A 418 5.28 6.94 3.03
CA LEU A 418 4.34 8.01 3.37
C LEU A 418 4.74 8.71 4.68
N ALA A 419 5.03 7.95 5.76
CA ALA A 419 5.48 8.55 7.02
C ALA A 419 6.75 9.41 6.85
N ARG A 420 7.72 8.94 6.04
CA ARG A 420 8.95 9.69 5.71
C ARG A 420 8.68 10.97 4.91
N ARG A 421 7.73 10.96 3.96
CA ARG A 421 7.32 12.17 3.24
C ARG A 421 6.59 13.16 4.15
N LEU A 422 5.72 12.67 5.04
CA LEU A 422 4.92 13.52 5.93
C LEU A 422 5.73 14.18 7.06
N PHE A 423 6.75 13.50 7.58
CA PHE A 423 7.43 13.91 8.82
C PHE A 423 8.96 13.85 8.79
N GLY A 424 9.57 13.26 7.76
CA GLY A 424 11.02 13.07 7.63
C GLY A 424 11.64 13.78 6.42
N ALA A 425 10.92 14.73 5.81
CA ALA A 425 11.34 15.50 4.63
C ALA A 425 11.79 14.67 3.40
N SER A 426 11.38 13.41 3.31
CA SER A 426 11.67 12.57 2.14
C SER A 426 10.80 12.95 0.93
N LEU A 427 11.33 12.73 -0.27
CA LEU A 427 10.59 12.80 -1.54
C LEU A 427 10.32 11.40 -2.15
N GLU A 428 10.73 10.34 -1.46
CA GLU A 428 10.67 8.95 -1.91
C GLU A 428 9.21 8.46 -2.03
N LYS A 429 8.82 8.00 -3.22
CA LYS A 429 7.49 7.48 -3.56
C LYS A 429 7.47 5.96 -3.54
N CYS A 430 6.32 5.35 -3.26
CA CYS A 430 6.18 3.91 -3.42
C CYS A 430 6.15 3.59 -4.92
N ASP A 431 7.12 2.80 -5.38
CA ASP A 431 7.06 2.21 -6.71
C ASP A 431 6.02 1.08 -6.70
N TYR A 432 5.16 1.06 -7.72
CA TYR A 432 4.07 0.10 -7.91
C TYR A 432 4.22 -0.70 -9.23
N VAL A 433 5.30 -0.48 -9.99
CA VAL A 433 5.62 -1.20 -11.22
C VAL A 433 6.38 -2.48 -10.88
N ASN A 434 6.22 -3.56 -11.66
CA ASN A 434 6.94 -4.83 -11.51
C ASN A 434 7.00 -5.32 -10.05
N ILE A 435 5.83 -5.44 -9.42
CA ILE A 435 5.69 -6.04 -8.08
C ILE A 435 5.59 -7.57 -8.24
N PRO A 436 6.49 -8.36 -7.64
CA PRO A 436 6.39 -9.81 -7.66
C PRO A 436 5.18 -10.28 -6.85
N THR A 437 4.53 -11.33 -7.34
CA THR A 437 3.39 -12.00 -6.69
C THR A 437 3.63 -13.50 -6.68
N THR A 438 3.08 -14.21 -5.69
CA THR A 438 3.10 -15.67 -5.65
C THR A 438 1.78 -16.20 -5.10
N VAL A 439 1.20 -17.16 -5.81
CA VAL A 439 0.02 -17.93 -5.40
C VAL A 439 0.52 -19.27 -4.85
N PHE A 440 0.26 -19.51 -3.57
CA PHE A 440 0.73 -20.68 -2.81
C PHE A 440 -0.27 -21.83 -2.91
N THR A 441 -0.47 -22.30 -4.13
CA THR A 441 -1.15 -23.56 -4.46
C THR A 441 -0.20 -24.76 -4.31
N PRO A 442 -0.69 -26.02 -4.36
CA PRO A 442 0.13 -27.21 -4.11
C PRO A 442 1.33 -27.35 -5.07
N LEU A 443 1.18 -26.79 -6.27
CA LEU A 443 2.29 -26.30 -7.08
C LEU A 443 2.21 -24.77 -7.09
N GLU A 444 3.30 -24.07 -6.76
CA GLU A 444 3.28 -22.63 -6.56
C GLU A 444 3.39 -21.89 -7.90
N TYR A 445 2.66 -20.79 -8.05
CA TYR A 445 2.76 -19.91 -9.22
C TYR A 445 3.31 -18.54 -8.82
N GLY A 446 4.55 -18.26 -9.22
CA GLY A 446 5.21 -16.96 -9.08
C GLY A 446 5.17 -16.16 -10.38
N CYS A 447 4.97 -14.84 -10.30
CA CYS A 447 5.03 -13.95 -11.45
C CYS A 447 5.52 -12.54 -11.12
N CYS A 448 6.04 -11.83 -12.12
CA CYS A 448 6.39 -10.40 -12.04
C CYS A 448 6.19 -9.73 -13.42
N GLY A 449 5.78 -8.45 -13.44
CA GLY A 449 5.51 -7.71 -14.67
C GLY A 449 4.14 -7.97 -15.27
N LEU A 450 4.03 -7.94 -16.60
CA LEU A 450 2.79 -8.16 -17.35
C LEU A 450 2.52 -9.64 -17.63
N SER A 451 1.25 -10.03 -17.70
CA SER A 451 0.86 -11.27 -18.36
C SER A 451 1.03 -11.20 -19.88
N GLU A 452 1.03 -12.35 -20.56
CA GLU A 452 1.22 -12.45 -22.01
C GLU A 452 0.11 -11.73 -22.77
N GLU A 453 -1.15 -11.95 -22.40
CA GLU A 453 -2.28 -11.25 -23.00
C GLU A 453 -2.22 -9.73 -22.75
N LYS A 454 -1.73 -9.30 -21.57
CA LYS A 454 -1.61 -7.87 -21.28
C LYS A 454 -0.42 -7.21 -21.98
N ALA A 455 0.68 -7.93 -22.15
CA ALA A 455 1.79 -7.50 -22.98
C ALA A 455 1.34 -7.33 -24.44
N ILE A 456 0.55 -8.26 -24.98
CA ILE A 456 -0.01 -8.19 -26.35
C ILE A 456 -0.91 -6.96 -26.52
N GLU A 457 -1.77 -6.64 -25.54
CA GLU A 457 -2.57 -5.40 -25.57
C GLU A 457 -1.69 -4.14 -25.70
N VAL A 458 -0.64 -4.06 -24.88
CA VAL A 458 0.24 -2.88 -24.74
C VAL A 458 1.20 -2.73 -25.92
N TYR A 459 1.97 -3.78 -26.23
CA TYR A 459 3.09 -3.73 -27.18
C TYR A 459 2.76 -4.28 -28.58
N LYS A 460 1.64 -5.00 -28.74
CA LYS A 460 1.26 -5.81 -29.92
C LYS A 460 2.09 -7.09 -30.07
N LYS A 461 1.48 -8.13 -30.64
CA LYS A 461 2.00 -9.51 -30.62
C LYS A 461 3.29 -9.64 -31.44
N GLU A 462 3.33 -8.98 -32.59
CA GLU A 462 4.44 -8.92 -33.53
C GLU A 462 5.74 -8.38 -32.88
N ASN A 463 5.61 -7.52 -31.87
CA ASN A 463 6.74 -6.85 -31.20
C ASN A 463 7.23 -7.57 -29.93
N LEU A 464 6.61 -8.70 -29.59
CA LEU A 464 6.95 -9.52 -28.43
C LEU A 464 7.59 -10.83 -28.84
N GLU A 465 8.43 -11.37 -27.98
CA GLU A 465 8.87 -12.77 -28.03
C GLU A 465 8.59 -13.44 -26.70
N VAL A 466 8.13 -14.69 -26.72
CA VAL A 466 7.83 -15.44 -25.50
C VAL A 466 8.68 -16.70 -25.48
N TYR A 467 9.69 -16.70 -24.62
CA TYR A 467 10.56 -17.85 -24.39
C TYR A 467 10.00 -18.70 -23.26
N HIS A 468 9.96 -20.02 -23.43
CA HIS A 468 9.33 -20.92 -22.48
C HIS A 468 9.86 -22.36 -22.54
N THR A 469 9.75 -23.08 -21.41
CA THR A 469 10.06 -24.52 -21.31
C THR A 469 9.16 -25.18 -20.26
N LEU A 470 8.85 -26.46 -20.46
CA LEU A 470 8.50 -27.34 -19.33
C LEU A 470 9.81 -27.81 -18.68
N PHE A 471 9.77 -28.17 -17.40
CA PHE A 471 10.94 -28.69 -16.68
C PHE A 471 10.53 -29.70 -15.60
N TRP A 472 11.52 -30.43 -15.10
CA TRP A 472 11.34 -31.45 -14.05
C TRP A 472 12.33 -31.20 -12.91
N PRO A 473 11.88 -30.83 -11.69
CA PRO A 473 12.76 -30.67 -10.55
C PRO A 473 13.54 -31.96 -10.26
N LEU A 474 14.84 -31.86 -9.92
CA LEU A 474 15.68 -33.04 -9.69
C LEU A 474 15.12 -33.91 -8.55
N GLU A 475 14.57 -33.28 -7.51
CA GLU A 475 13.94 -33.92 -6.36
C GLU A 475 12.71 -34.76 -6.76
N TRP A 476 12.05 -34.40 -7.86
CA TRP A 476 10.85 -35.09 -8.35
C TRP A 476 11.17 -36.38 -9.11
N THR A 477 12.40 -36.52 -9.62
CA THR A 477 12.85 -37.69 -10.40
C THR A 477 12.80 -38.97 -9.56
N VAL A 478 13.50 -38.98 -8.42
CA VAL A 478 13.54 -40.12 -7.47
C VAL A 478 12.18 -40.31 -6.80
N ALA A 479 11.47 -39.23 -6.46
CA ALA A 479 10.10 -39.29 -5.95
C ALA A 479 9.13 -39.99 -6.93
N GLY A 480 9.44 -39.98 -8.23
CA GLY A 480 8.57 -40.52 -9.27
C GLY A 480 7.31 -39.68 -9.48
N ARG A 481 7.41 -38.36 -9.28
CA ARG A 481 6.35 -37.42 -9.65
C ARG A 481 6.44 -37.11 -11.15
N ASP A 482 5.30 -36.74 -11.74
CA ASP A 482 5.17 -36.42 -13.15
C ASP A 482 6.27 -35.47 -13.67
N ASN A 483 6.87 -35.85 -14.80
CA ASN A 483 7.72 -34.93 -15.56
C ASN A 483 6.87 -33.91 -16.33
N ASN A 484 7.48 -32.81 -16.76
CA ASN A 484 6.83 -31.79 -17.59
C ASN A 484 5.60 -31.06 -16.99
N THR A 485 5.34 -31.20 -15.69
CA THR A 485 4.26 -30.45 -14.99
C THR A 485 4.69 -29.04 -14.58
N CYS A 486 5.98 -28.81 -14.31
CA CYS A 486 6.50 -27.47 -14.00
C CYS A 486 6.77 -26.70 -15.31
N TYR A 487 6.51 -25.39 -15.30
CA TYR A 487 6.54 -24.53 -16.50
C TYR A 487 7.16 -23.16 -16.19
N ALA A 488 8.06 -22.71 -17.05
CA ALA A 488 8.70 -21.40 -16.97
C ALA A 488 8.49 -20.63 -18.28
N LYS A 489 8.13 -19.34 -18.19
CA LYS A 489 8.14 -18.43 -19.34
C LYS A 489 8.56 -17.00 -19.00
N ILE A 490 9.14 -16.34 -19.99
CA ILE A 490 9.43 -14.90 -19.99
C ILE A 490 8.90 -14.25 -21.26
N ILE A 491 8.40 -13.02 -21.12
CA ILE A 491 7.82 -12.23 -22.19
C ILE A 491 8.78 -11.05 -22.43
N CYS A 492 9.34 -10.98 -23.64
CA CYS A 492 10.38 -10.04 -24.01
C CYS A 492 9.87 -9.02 -25.04
N ASN A 493 10.17 -7.73 -24.84
CA ASN A 493 9.86 -6.68 -25.81
C ASN A 493 11.01 -6.52 -26.81
N LYS A 494 10.79 -6.92 -28.08
CA LYS A 494 11.83 -6.91 -29.12
C LYS A 494 12.32 -5.50 -29.48
N PHE A 495 11.51 -4.45 -29.27
CA PHE A 495 11.94 -3.07 -29.51
C PHE A 495 12.78 -2.46 -28.37
N ASP A 496 12.74 -3.01 -27.15
CA ASP A 496 13.52 -2.55 -26.01
C ASP A 496 14.68 -3.51 -25.70
N ASN A 497 15.43 -3.91 -26.73
CA ASN A 497 16.58 -4.83 -26.64
C ASN A 497 16.24 -6.12 -25.87
N GLU A 498 15.10 -6.73 -26.19
CA GLU A 498 14.53 -7.90 -25.51
C GLU A 498 14.36 -7.74 -23.99
N ARG A 499 13.93 -6.56 -23.53
CA ARG A 499 13.56 -6.32 -22.13
C ARG A 499 12.53 -7.35 -21.68
N VAL A 500 12.80 -8.01 -20.54
CA VAL A 500 11.84 -8.88 -19.88
C VAL A 500 10.73 -8.01 -19.27
N VAL A 501 9.56 -7.97 -19.91
CA VAL A 501 8.38 -7.22 -19.47
C VAL A 501 7.39 -8.08 -18.68
N GLY A 502 7.55 -9.40 -18.71
CA GLY A 502 6.79 -10.36 -17.90
C GLY A 502 7.62 -11.61 -17.60
N PHE A 503 7.45 -12.15 -16.39
CA PHE A 503 8.13 -13.33 -15.86
C PHE A 503 7.11 -14.22 -15.16
N HIS A 504 7.10 -15.52 -15.45
CA HIS A 504 6.16 -16.49 -14.88
C HIS A 504 6.82 -17.83 -14.61
N LEU A 505 6.52 -18.41 -13.45
CA LEU A 505 7.06 -19.68 -12.97
C LEU A 505 5.96 -20.48 -12.26
N LEU A 506 5.64 -21.66 -12.77
CA LEU A 506 4.87 -22.69 -12.08
C LEU A 506 5.84 -23.80 -11.64
N GLY A 507 6.05 -23.95 -10.34
CA GLY A 507 7.05 -24.87 -9.79
C GLY A 507 7.11 -24.88 -8.26
N PRO A 508 7.94 -25.75 -7.66
CA PRO A 508 8.23 -25.67 -6.23
C PRO A 508 9.03 -24.40 -5.90
N ASN A 509 8.80 -23.83 -4.71
CA ASN A 509 9.51 -22.65 -4.19
C ASN A 509 9.44 -21.41 -5.11
N ALA A 510 8.35 -21.26 -5.88
CA ALA A 510 8.27 -20.26 -6.95
C ALA A 510 8.40 -18.83 -6.43
N GLY A 511 8.00 -18.56 -5.18
CA GLY A 511 8.16 -17.24 -4.56
C GLY A 511 9.62 -16.85 -4.30
N GLU A 512 10.43 -17.79 -3.82
CA GLU A 512 11.85 -17.55 -3.53
C GLU A 512 12.63 -17.26 -4.83
N ILE A 513 12.31 -18.00 -5.89
CA ILE A 513 12.92 -17.82 -7.23
C ILE A 513 12.46 -16.49 -7.87
N THR A 514 11.16 -16.21 -7.86
CA THR A 514 10.59 -14.97 -8.47
C THR A 514 11.13 -13.70 -7.81
N GLN A 515 11.42 -13.74 -6.51
CA GLN A 515 11.92 -12.58 -5.77
C GLN A 515 13.27 -12.06 -6.29
N GLY A 516 14.16 -12.95 -6.75
CA GLY A 516 15.43 -12.58 -7.38
C GLY A 516 15.23 -11.92 -8.75
N PHE A 517 14.48 -12.57 -9.63
CA PHE A 517 14.22 -12.05 -10.98
C PHE A 517 13.46 -10.71 -10.96
N ALA A 518 12.58 -10.47 -9.99
CA ALA A 518 11.90 -9.18 -9.85
C ALA A 518 12.86 -8.02 -9.53
N ALA A 519 13.93 -8.26 -8.77
CA ALA A 519 14.98 -7.26 -8.56
C ALA A 519 15.75 -6.99 -9.86
N ALA A 520 16.12 -8.05 -10.60
CA ALA A 520 16.78 -7.91 -11.89
C ALA A 520 15.90 -7.18 -12.93
N MET A 521 14.59 -7.43 -12.97
CA MET A 521 13.64 -6.70 -13.81
C MET A 521 13.58 -5.20 -13.47
N LYS A 522 13.72 -4.81 -12.20
CA LYS A 522 13.87 -3.39 -11.81
C LYS A 522 15.20 -2.78 -12.25
N CYS A 523 16.25 -3.58 -12.35
CA CYS A 523 17.52 -3.20 -12.98
C CYS A 523 17.50 -3.24 -14.52
N GLY A 524 16.36 -3.55 -15.15
CA GLY A 524 16.21 -3.57 -16.60
C GLY A 524 16.65 -4.86 -17.29
N LEU A 525 16.44 -6.03 -16.67
CA LEU A 525 16.70 -7.35 -17.23
C LEU A 525 16.27 -7.50 -18.72
N THR A 526 17.16 -8.04 -19.54
CA THR A 526 16.92 -8.41 -20.95
C THR A 526 17.16 -9.90 -21.17
N LYS A 527 16.71 -10.44 -22.30
CA LYS A 527 17.00 -11.83 -22.69
C LYS A 527 18.51 -12.12 -22.77
N GLN A 528 19.30 -11.19 -23.28
CA GLN A 528 20.76 -11.34 -23.32
C GLN A 528 21.37 -11.46 -21.92
N LEU A 529 20.96 -10.61 -20.97
CA LEU A 529 21.45 -10.68 -19.59
C LEU A 529 21.07 -11.99 -18.87
N LEU A 530 19.98 -12.66 -19.27
CA LEU A 530 19.65 -14.01 -18.81
C LEU A 530 20.59 -15.06 -19.40
N ASN A 531 20.88 -14.99 -20.70
CA ASN A 531 21.83 -15.91 -21.36
C ASN A 531 23.26 -15.75 -20.83
N ASP A 532 23.68 -14.52 -20.51
CA ASP A 532 25.01 -14.20 -19.95
C ASP A 532 25.15 -14.65 -18.48
N THR A 533 24.04 -14.96 -17.81
CA THR A 533 24.03 -15.40 -16.40
C THR A 533 24.26 -16.91 -16.32
N ILE A 534 25.36 -17.34 -15.68
CA ILE A 534 25.61 -18.76 -15.44
C ILE A 534 24.64 -19.30 -14.39
N GLY A 535 23.90 -20.37 -14.74
CA GLY A 535 22.98 -21.06 -13.86
C GLY A 535 23.66 -21.77 -12.67
N ILE A 536 22.93 -21.90 -11.56
CA ILE A 536 23.34 -22.71 -10.40
C ILE A 536 22.73 -24.10 -10.54
N HIS A 537 23.57 -25.12 -10.73
CA HIS A 537 23.13 -26.49 -10.96
C HIS A 537 23.30 -27.38 -9.71
N PRO A 538 22.33 -28.25 -9.36
CA PRO A 538 20.96 -28.33 -9.90
C PRO A 538 20.00 -27.40 -9.15
N THR A 539 19.24 -26.55 -9.85
CA THR A 539 18.16 -25.74 -9.24
C THR A 539 17.00 -25.49 -10.21
N CYS A 540 15.77 -25.40 -9.68
CA CYS A 540 14.60 -24.99 -10.48
C CYS A 540 14.70 -23.56 -11.04
N GLY A 541 15.64 -22.73 -10.55
CA GLY A 541 15.86 -21.36 -11.04
C GLY A 541 16.77 -21.28 -12.26
N GLU A 542 17.62 -22.29 -12.51
CA GLU A 542 18.61 -22.23 -13.60
C GLU A 542 17.97 -22.24 -15.00
N VAL A 543 16.76 -22.81 -15.13
CA VAL A 543 16.04 -22.93 -16.41
C VAL A 543 15.85 -21.59 -17.12
N PHE A 544 15.81 -20.47 -16.39
CA PHE A 544 15.68 -19.12 -16.96
C PHE A 544 16.94 -18.63 -17.69
N THR A 545 18.10 -19.23 -17.43
CA THR A 545 19.37 -18.92 -18.10
C THR A 545 19.52 -19.63 -19.45
N THR A 546 18.73 -20.70 -19.68
CA THR A 546 18.82 -21.59 -20.86
C THR A 546 17.52 -21.64 -21.68
N LEU A 547 16.63 -20.65 -21.56
CA LEU A 547 15.40 -20.58 -22.35
C LEU A 547 15.68 -20.24 -23.83
N GLU A 548 15.79 -21.25 -24.69
CA GLU A 548 15.97 -21.07 -26.13
C GLU A 548 14.65 -21.11 -26.93
N ILE A 549 13.70 -21.96 -26.53
CA ILE A 549 12.47 -22.21 -27.29
C ILE A 549 11.49 -21.03 -27.18
N THR A 550 11.00 -20.57 -28.33
CA THR A 550 10.00 -19.49 -28.44
C THR A 550 8.64 -20.01 -28.89
N LYS A 551 7.56 -19.39 -28.39
CA LYS A 551 6.19 -19.65 -28.87
C LYS A 551 5.99 -19.39 -30.37
N SER A 552 6.78 -18.49 -30.96
CA SER A 552 6.73 -18.20 -32.40
C SER A 552 7.35 -19.29 -33.27
N SER A 553 8.30 -20.06 -32.74
CA SER A 553 8.94 -21.18 -33.47
C SER A 553 8.06 -22.42 -33.58
N GLY A 554 7.09 -22.59 -32.68
CA GLY A 554 6.20 -23.76 -32.63
C GLY A 554 6.89 -25.08 -32.26
N LEU A 555 8.09 -25.03 -31.66
CA LEU A 555 8.84 -26.21 -31.22
C LEU A 555 8.27 -26.80 -29.92
N GLU A 556 8.49 -28.11 -29.75
CA GLU A 556 8.08 -28.86 -28.55
C GLU A 556 8.89 -28.45 -27.30
N ILE A 557 8.19 -28.00 -26.26
CA ILE A 557 8.76 -27.59 -24.96
C ILE A 557 8.87 -28.72 -23.94
N THR A 558 8.56 -29.96 -24.33
CA THR A 558 8.64 -31.14 -23.45
C THR A 558 10.09 -31.60 -23.26
N GLN A 559 10.60 -31.50 -22.04
CA GLN A 559 11.90 -32.06 -21.67
C GLN A 559 11.76 -33.57 -21.43
N LYS A 560 12.67 -34.35 -22.03
CA LYS A 560 12.59 -35.83 -22.03
C LYS A 560 13.34 -36.49 -20.85
N GLY A 561 13.77 -35.68 -19.88
CA GLY A 561 14.84 -36.01 -18.94
C GLY A 561 16.20 -35.51 -19.45
N CYS A 562 17.25 -35.76 -18.66
CA CYS A 562 18.64 -35.60 -19.05
C CYS A 562 19.12 -36.80 -19.89
#